data_AF-A0A669D9L0-F1
#
_entry.id   AF-A0A669D9L0-F1
#
_cell.length_a   1.000
_cell.length_b   1.000
_cell.length_c   1.000
_cell.angle_alpha   90.00
_cell.angle_beta   90.00
_cell.angle_gamma   90.00
#
_symmetry.space_group_name_H-M   'P 1'
#
loop_
_entity.id
_entity.type
_entity.pdbx_description
1 polymer ?
#
loop_
_entity_poly.entity_id
_entity_poly.type
_entity_poly.pdbx_seq_one_letter_code
_entity_poly.pdbx_strand_id
1 'polypeptide(L)'
;MSLQLPPCVIDCGTGYTKIGYAGNTEPQFIMPSCIAIKESASVGEQAQRRLVRGVDDLDFYIGDEAVEKPNYATKWPIRHGMVEDWDLMEKFMEQVIFKYLRAEPEDHSFLMLHMSENRITNYQSLTPGGCVAEWGKTVRHMNRLVVYLGLQFKTMLPPHRHPATEPPLNTPENREYLAEIMFETFNIPGLYIAVQAVLALAASWTSRQVGQRTLTGVVIDSGDGVTHAIPVAEGYVIGSCIKHIPIAGRDITFFIQQLLRDREVGIPPEQSLETAKAVKERYCYICPDIVKEFTKYDSDPGKWIKQYRGVNAISKTAFHIDVGYERFLGPEIFFHPEFANPDFMQPISDVVDEVIQSCPIDVRRPLYKNIVLSGGSTMFRDFGRRLQRDLKRVVDARLKLSEELSGGRIKPKPMEVQVVSHHMQRYAVWFGGSMLASTPEFFQVCHSKKDYDEIGPSICRHNPVFGIMS
;
A
#
# COMPACT_ATOMS: atom_id res chain seq x y z
N MET A 1 -15.49 -31.31 19.34
CA MET A 1 -15.07 -30.04 18.70
C MET A 1 -13.62 -29.86 19.06
N SER A 2 -12.70 -30.08 18.12
CA SER A 2 -11.31 -29.65 18.34
C SER A 2 -11.34 -28.14 18.60
N LEU A 3 -10.64 -27.69 19.64
CA LEU A 3 -10.43 -26.27 19.90
C LEU A 3 -9.61 -25.73 18.73
N GLN A 4 -10.27 -25.14 17.75
CA GLN A 4 -9.60 -24.52 16.62
C GLN A 4 -8.83 -23.32 17.14
N LEU A 5 -7.50 -23.37 17.04
CA LEU A 5 -6.63 -22.29 17.49
C LEU A 5 -6.85 -21.04 16.60
N PRO A 6 -6.62 -19.83 17.14
CA PRO A 6 -6.83 -18.60 16.38
C PRO A 6 -5.93 -18.58 15.13
N PRO A 7 -6.45 -18.19 13.95
CA PRO A 7 -5.65 -18.05 12.75
C PRO A 7 -4.48 -17.07 12.90
N CYS A 8 -3.38 -17.33 12.22
CA CYS A 8 -2.25 -16.41 12.10
C CYS A 8 -2.54 -15.36 11.03
N VAL A 9 -2.26 -14.09 11.32
CA VAL A 9 -2.49 -12.94 10.43
C VAL A 9 -1.16 -12.23 10.18
N ILE A 10 -0.74 -12.20 8.92
CA ILE A 10 0.58 -11.68 8.51
C ILE A 10 0.39 -10.63 7.42
N ASP A 11 0.70 -9.38 7.75
CA ASP A 11 0.75 -8.23 6.84
C ASP A 11 2.18 -7.92 6.41
N CYS A 12 2.58 -8.40 5.23
CA CYS A 12 3.90 -8.15 4.65
C CYS A 12 3.90 -6.88 3.80
N GLY A 13 4.41 -5.77 4.34
CA GLY A 13 4.59 -4.51 3.61
C GLY A 13 6.03 -4.26 3.19
N THR A 14 6.27 -3.28 2.30
CA THR A 14 7.62 -2.91 1.82
C THR A 14 8.58 -2.50 2.94
N GLY A 15 8.09 -1.72 3.91
CA GLY A 15 8.92 -1.23 5.01
C GLY A 15 8.76 -2.03 6.30
N TYR A 16 7.53 -2.46 6.60
CA TYR A 16 7.17 -3.10 7.87
C TYR A 16 6.23 -4.27 7.67
N THR A 17 6.56 -5.37 8.33
CA THR A 17 5.73 -6.55 8.49
C THR A 17 5.02 -6.49 9.83
N LYS A 18 3.71 -6.75 9.85
CA LYS A 18 2.91 -6.83 11.08
C LYS A 18 2.35 -8.23 11.21
N ILE A 19 2.58 -8.85 12.35
CA ILE A 19 2.27 -10.25 12.60
C ILE A 19 1.51 -10.39 13.90
N GLY A 20 0.59 -11.35 13.90
CA GLY A 20 -0.13 -11.71 15.10
C GLY A 20 -1.19 -12.76 14.85
N TYR A 21 -2.08 -12.92 15.83
CA TYR A 21 -3.18 -13.86 15.80
C TYR A 21 -4.51 -13.12 15.66
N ALA A 22 -5.45 -13.74 14.95
CA ALA A 22 -6.80 -13.25 14.78
C ALA A 22 -7.51 -13.10 16.14
N GLY A 23 -8.35 -12.07 16.23
CA GLY A 23 -9.11 -11.71 17.44
C GLY A 23 -8.43 -10.62 18.26
N ASN A 24 -7.14 -10.41 18.05
CA ASN A 24 -6.41 -9.29 18.66
C ASN A 24 -6.71 -7.97 17.94
N THR A 25 -6.77 -6.89 18.71
CA THR A 25 -7.02 -5.53 18.18
C THR A 25 -5.76 -4.91 17.56
N GLU A 26 -4.58 -5.33 17.99
CA GLU A 26 -3.29 -4.84 17.52
C GLU A 26 -2.39 -6.02 17.16
N PRO A 27 -1.49 -5.87 16.16
CA PRO A 27 -0.50 -6.89 15.85
C PRO A 27 0.43 -7.09 17.05
N GLN A 28 0.81 -8.34 17.32
CA GLN A 28 1.74 -8.65 18.40
C GLN A 28 3.15 -8.13 18.13
N PHE A 29 3.56 -8.12 16.86
CA PHE A 29 4.83 -7.54 16.46
C PHE A 29 4.66 -6.70 15.19
N ILE A 30 5.38 -5.59 15.16
CA ILE A 30 5.59 -4.75 13.97
C ILE A 30 7.10 -4.64 13.83
N MET A 31 7.65 -5.18 12.75
CA MET A 31 9.10 -5.22 12.53
C MET A 31 9.46 -4.80 11.11
N PRO A 32 10.67 -4.27 10.87
CA PRO A 32 11.16 -4.00 9.52
C PRO A 32 11.09 -5.24 8.62
N SER A 33 10.64 -5.07 7.38
CA SER A 33 10.57 -6.14 6.38
C SER A 33 11.94 -6.44 5.74
N CYS A 34 12.95 -6.66 6.57
CA CYS A 34 14.31 -6.95 6.13
C CYS A 34 14.85 -8.22 6.75
N ILE A 35 15.78 -8.84 6.03
CA ILE A 35 16.53 -10.03 6.43
C ILE A 35 18.02 -9.74 6.29
N ALA A 36 18.80 -10.10 7.30
CA ALA A 36 20.26 -9.98 7.32
C ALA A 36 20.86 -11.36 7.10
N ILE A 37 21.64 -11.49 6.03
CA ILE A 37 22.32 -12.74 5.64
C ILE A 37 23.83 -12.53 5.62
N LYS A 38 24.61 -13.57 5.89
CA LYS A 38 26.06 -13.53 5.65
C LYS A 38 26.31 -13.48 4.15
N GLU A 39 26.99 -12.43 3.68
CA GLU A 39 27.59 -12.48 2.35
C GLU A 39 28.74 -13.48 2.40
N SER A 40 28.54 -14.66 1.81
CA SER A 40 29.61 -15.65 1.66
C SER A 40 30.76 -14.99 0.89
N ALA A 41 31.86 -14.69 1.59
CA ALA A 41 33.00 -13.99 1.03
C ALA A 41 33.61 -14.78 -0.16
N SER A 42 33.76 -14.08 -1.30
CA SER A 42 34.77 -14.23 -2.36
C SER A 42 35.24 -15.63 -2.83
N VAL A 43 35.19 -15.80 -4.16
CA VAL A 43 35.97 -16.70 -5.04
C VAL A 43 37.20 -17.36 -4.39
N GLY A 44 37.02 -18.60 -3.91
CA GLY A 44 38.08 -19.49 -3.47
C GLY A 44 37.57 -20.93 -3.38
N GLU A 45 38.23 -21.82 -4.12
CA GLU A 45 38.14 -23.29 -4.15
C GLU A 45 36.77 -23.99 -3.95
N GLN A 46 36.28 -24.57 -5.06
CA GLN A 46 35.07 -25.40 -5.16
C GLN A 46 35.00 -26.60 -4.19
N ALA A 47 36.09 -26.96 -3.51
CA ALA A 47 36.15 -28.11 -2.60
C ALA A 47 35.46 -27.86 -1.25
N GLN A 48 35.41 -26.60 -0.78
CA GLN A 48 34.85 -26.27 0.53
C GLN A 48 33.31 -26.08 0.52
N ARG A 49 32.70 -25.97 -0.68
CA ARG A 49 31.25 -25.77 -0.86
C ARG A 49 30.37 -26.96 -0.47
N ARG A 50 30.92 -28.17 -0.34
CA ARG A 50 30.12 -29.40 -0.12
C ARG A 50 29.92 -29.77 1.36
N LEU A 51 30.69 -29.20 2.29
CA LEU A 51 30.66 -29.56 3.72
C LEU A 51 30.00 -28.51 4.64
N VAL A 52 29.78 -27.27 4.16
CA VAL A 52 29.29 -26.14 4.99
C VAL A 52 27.82 -25.78 4.71
N ARG A 53 27.19 -26.42 3.72
CA ARG A 53 25.81 -26.13 3.26
C ARG A 53 24.69 -26.38 4.30
N GLY A 54 24.96 -27.02 5.44
CA GLY A 54 23.91 -27.45 6.35
C GLY A 54 23.46 -26.42 7.40
N VAL A 55 24.32 -25.48 7.80
CA VAL A 55 24.06 -24.58 8.96
C VAL A 55 24.11 -23.11 8.56
N ASP A 56 24.84 -22.75 7.49
CA ASP A 56 24.91 -21.37 6.99
C ASP A 56 23.54 -20.88 6.47
N ASP A 57 22.67 -21.78 6.02
CA ASP A 57 21.32 -21.42 5.56
C ASP A 57 20.40 -20.96 6.71
N LEU A 58 20.71 -21.32 7.96
CA LEU A 58 19.98 -20.96 9.19
C LEU A 58 20.56 -19.72 9.89
N ASP A 59 21.73 -19.22 9.46
CA ASP A 59 22.39 -18.08 10.08
C ASP A 59 21.93 -16.77 9.44
N PHE A 60 20.71 -16.37 9.78
CA PHE A 60 20.13 -15.10 9.37
C PHE A 60 19.32 -14.46 10.51
N TYR A 61 19.04 -13.17 10.38
CA TYR A 61 18.21 -12.41 11.31
C TYR A 61 17.14 -11.65 10.53
N ILE A 62 15.97 -11.42 11.12
CA ILE A 62 14.92 -10.59 10.53
C ILE A 62 14.52 -9.44 11.47
N GLY A 63 13.88 -8.42 10.92
CA GLY A 63 13.34 -7.30 11.72
C GLY A 63 14.42 -6.38 12.25
N ASP A 64 14.23 -5.84 13.47
CA ASP A 64 15.17 -4.89 14.07
C ASP A 64 16.56 -5.51 14.28
N GLU A 65 16.61 -6.80 14.62
CA GLU A 65 17.86 -7.55 14.73
C GLU A 65 18.64 -7.56 13.42
N ALA A 66 17.97 -7.55 12.25
CA ALA A 66 18.63 -7.55 10.96
C ALA A 66 19.27 -6.20 10.59
N VAL A 67 18.77 -5.09 11.15
CA VAL A 67 19.27 -3.74 10.85
C VAL A 67 20.57 -3.45 11.59
N GLU A 68 20.75 -4.01 12.79
CA GLU A 68 21.86 -3.68 13.68
C GLU A 68 23.02 -4.70 13.62
N LYS A 69 22.86 -5.82 12.91
CA LYS A 69 23.84 -6.92 12.92
C LYS A 69 25.10 -6.60 12.10
N PRO A 70 26.28 -6.47 12.74
CA PRO A 70 27.54 -6.26 12.03
C PRO A 70 27.95 -7.52 11.25
N ASN A 71 28.61 -7.36 10.11
CA ASN A 71 29.09 -8.43 9.23
C ASN A 71 27.98 -9.23 8.50
N TYR A 72 26.74 -8.73 8.50
CA TYR A 72 25.65 -9.26 7.67
C TYR A 72 25.24 -8.19 6.64
N ALA A 73 24.76 -8.65 5.50
CA ALA A 73 24.15 -7.79 4.50
C ALA A 73 22.64 -7.77 4.70
N THR A 74 22.10 -6.62 5.07
CA THR A 74 20.66 -6.41 5.16
C THR A 74 20.06 -6.33 3.75
N LYS A 75 19.13 -7.23 3.45
CA LYS A 75 18.36 -7.31 2.21
C LYS A 75 16.88 -7.04 2.50
N TRP A 76 16.20 -6.49 1.50
CA TRP A 76 14.77 -6.13 1.56
C TRP A 76 14.04 -6.95 0.49
N PRO A 77 13.45 -8.10 0.85
CA PRO A 77 12.85 -9.02 -0.12
C PRO A 77 11.57 -8.45 -0.76
N ILE A 78 10.96 -7.43 -0.14
CA ILE A 78 9.76 -6.76 -0.64
C ILE A 78 10.13 -5.38 -1.17
N ARG A 79 9.87 -5.12 -2.45
CA ARG A 79 10.01 -3.79 -3.06
C ARG A 79 8.70 -3.37 -3.71
N HIS A 80 8.32 -2.11 -3.50
CA HIS A 80 7.08 -1.54 -4.05
C HIS A 80 5.81 -2.37 -3.75
N GLY A 81 5.83 -3.19 -2.68
CA GLY A 81 4.73 -4.05 -2.28
C GLY A 81 4.79 -5.47 -2.85
N MET A 82 5.73 -5.76 -3.75
CA MET A 82 5.95 -7.07 -4.35
C MET A 82 7.12 -7.81 -3.74
N VAL A 83 7.04 -9.14 -3.70
CA VAL A 83 8.17 -9.99 -3.34
C VAL A 83 9.06 -10.11 -4.59
N GLU A 84 10.31 -9.68 -4.49
CA GLU A 84 11.31 -9.81 -5.56
C GLU A 84 12.24 -11.02 -5.35
N ASP A 85 12.42 -11.45 -4.11
CA ASP A 85 13.30 -12.55 -3.73
C ASP A 85 12.53 -13.55 -2.85
N TRP A 86 12.10 -14.64 -3.48
CA TRP A 86 11.27 -15.67 -2.83
C TRP A 86 12.08 -16.55 -1.87
N ASP A 87 13.36 -16.80 -2.14
CA ASP A 87 14.25 -17.56 -1.26
C ASP A 87 14.40 -16.82 0.08
N LEU A 88 14.63 -15.51 0.02
CA LEU A 88 14.70 -14.67 1.21
C LEU A 88 13.34 -14.52 1.91
N MET A 89 12.25 -14.51 1.15
CA MET A 89 10.89 -14.43 1.71
C MET A 89 10.53 -15.71 2.48
N GLU A 90 10.88 -16.88 1.96
CA GLU A 90 10.68 -18.17 2.64
C GLU A 90 11.44 -18.21 3.98
N LYS A 91 12.74 -17.86 3.97
CA LYS A 91 13.55 -17.73 5.20
C LYS A 91 12.97 -16.71 6.17
N PHE A 92 12.47 -15.58 5.65
CA PHE A 92 11.82 -14.57 6.49
C PHE A 92 10.58 -15.14 7.18
N MET A 93 9.76 -15.92 6.48
CA MET A 93 8.56 -16.58 7.03
C MET A 93 8.89 -17.63 8.09
N GLU A 94 10.01 -18.35 7.94
CA GLU A 94 10.48 -19.32 8.94
C GLU A 94 10.65 -18.66 10.32
N GLN A 95 11.36 -17.53 10.40
CA GLN A 95 11.48 -16.82 11.67
C GLN A 95 10.16 -16.20 12.13
N VAL A 96 9.32 -15.68 11.23
CA VAL A 96 7.98 -15.18 11.60
C VAL A 96 7.18 -16.24 12.34
N ILE A 97 7.11 -17.46 11.81
CA ILE A 97 6.31 -18.56 12.35
C ILE A 97 6.93 -19.12 13.63
N PHE A 98 8.18 -19.56 13.56
CA PHE A 98 8.79 -20.32 14.66
C PHE A 98 9.39 -19.44 15.77
N LYS A 99 9.97 -18.28 15.44
CA LYS A 99 10.62 -17.40 16.43
C LYS A 99 9.65 -16.41 17.07
N TYR A 100 8.86 -15.70 16.25
CA TYR A 100 8.00 -14.61 16.71
C TYR A 100 6.60 -15.07 17.10
N LEU A 101 5.86 -15.71 16.18
CA LEU A 101 4.51 -16.22 16.48
C LEU A 101 4.57 -17.41 17.44
N ARG A 102 5.63 -18.22 17.36
CA ARG A 102 5.79 -19.48 18.10
C ARG A 102 4.59 -20.40 17.86
N ALA A 103 4.11 -20.43 16.62
CA ALA A 103 3.01 -21.26 16.19
C ALA A 103 3.56 -22.58 15.66
N GLU A 104 2.86 -23.68 15.94
CA GLU A 104 2.99 -24.90 15.16
C GLU A 104 2.18 -24.70 13.87
N PRO A 105 2.81 -24.53 12.69
CA PRO A 105 2.08 -24.12 11.49
C PRO A 105 0.98 -25.10 11.07
N GLU A 106 1.12 -26.39 11.40
CA GLU A 106 0.13 -27.45 11.13
C GLU A 106 -1.18 -27.28 11.91
N ASP A 107 -1.17 -26.54 13.02
CA ASP A 107 -2.34 -26.35 13.89
C ASP A 107 -3.12 -25.04 13.58
N HIS A 108 -2.60 -24.18 12.71
CA HIS A 108 -3.13 -22.84 12.48
C HIS A 108 -3.46 -22.56 11.01
N SER A 109 -4.64 -22.03 10.72
CA SER A 109 -4.92 -21.40 9.42
C SER A 109 -4.21 -20.06 9.30
N PHE A 110 -3.80 -19.67 8.09
CA PHE A 110 -3.08 -18.41 7.85
C PHE A 110 -3.89 -17.48 6.95
N LEU A 111 -4.00 -16.21 7.37
CA LEU A 111 -4.42 -15.09 6.54
C LEU A 111 -3.17 -14.29 6.14
N MET A 112 -2.81 -14.39 4.86
CA MET A 112 -1.68 -13.70 4.27
C MET A 112 -2.13 -12.49 3.46
N LEU A 113 -1.31 -11.44 3.49
CA LEU A 113 -1.56 -10.18 2.80
C LEU A 113 -0.41 -9.87 1.86
N HIS A 114 -0.74 -9.62 0.60
CA HIS A 114 0.25 -9.24 -0.40
C HIS A 114 -0.26 -8.05 -1.21
N MET A 115 0.62 -7.09 -1.48
CA MET A 115 0.28 -5.92 -2.28
C MET A 115 0.45 -6.20 -3.77
N SER A 116 -0.60 -5.83 -4.51
CA SER A 116 -0.61 -5.72 -5.95
C SER A 116 0.15 -4.49 -6.43
N GLU A 117 1.05 -4.62 -7.40
CA GLU A 117 1.50 -3.49 -8.23
C GLU A 117 1.25 -3.78 -9.73
N ASN A 118 0.88 -2.72 -10.43
CA ASN A 118 0.63 -2.71 -11.85
C ASN A 118 1.98 -2.75 -12.61
N ARG A 119 2.24 -3.78 -13.42
CA ARG A 119 3.26 -3.67 -14.47
C ARG A 119 2.72 -2.74 -15.57
N ILE A 120 2.78 -1.42 -15.36
CA ILE A 120 2.85 -0.51 -16.49
C ILE A 120 4.31 -0.52 -16.92
N THR A 121 4.54 -1.09 -18.10
CA THR A 121 5.80 -1.05 -18.85
C THR A 121 6.56 0.25 -18.64
N ASN A 122 7.85 0.13 -18.31
CA ASN A 122 8.85 1.18 -18.44
C ASN A 122 8.59 1.98 -19.72
N TYR A 123 8.11 3.22 -19.60
CA TYR A 123 8.50 4.23 -20.58
C TYR A 123 9.98 4.47 -20.33
N GLN A 124 10.83 3.67 -20.99
CA GLN A 124 12.20 4.09 -21.23
C GLN A 124 12.13 5.49 -21.82
N SER A 125 12.78 6.41 -21.13
CA SER A 125 13.19 7.72 -21.60
C SER A 125 13.72 7.62 -23.02
N LEU A 126 12.87 7.88 -24.02
CA LEU A 126 13.33 8.29 -25.34
C LEU A 126 13.85 9.71 -25.17
N THR A 127 15.17 9.81 -25.10
CA THR A 127 15.89 11.07 -25.23
C THR A 127 15.41 11.81 -26.48
N PRO A 128 15.04 13.10 -26.40
CA PRO A 128 14.69 13.88 -27.57
C PRO A 128 15.97 14.27 -28.30
N GLY A 129 16.36 13.47 -29.29
CA GLY A 129 17.52 13.76 -30.12
C GLY A 129 17.60 12.89 -31.37
N GLY A 130 17.00 13.37 -32.46
CA GLY A 130 17.32 12.88 -33.81
C GLY A 130 16.12 12.74 -34.75
N CYS A 131 16.14 13.50 -35.83
CA CYS A 131 15.30 13.40 -37.04
C CYS A 131 13.83 13.83 -36.95
N VAL A 132 13.65 15.14 -37.01
CA VAL A 132 12.53 15.78 -37.71
C VAL A 132 12.79 15.67 -39.22
N ALA A 133 12.08 14.80 -39.94
CA ALA A 133 11.73 14.97 -41.36
C ALA A 133 10.87 13.80 -41.84
N GLU A 134 9.86 14.13 -42.66
CA GLU A 134 9.08 13.23 -43.51
C GLU A 134 8.13 12.24 -42.83
N TRP A 135 6.88 12.65 -42.55
CA TRP A 135 5.66 11.85 -42.84
C TRP A 135 4.45 12.80 -42.95
N GLY A 136 4.63 13.87 -43.72
CA GLY A 136 3.55 14.75 -44.16
C GLY A 136 3.14 14.40 -45.59
N LYS A 137 2.36 13.33 -45.76
CA LYS A 137 1.51 13.02 -46.94
C LYS A 137 0.87 11.64 -46.70
N THR A 138 -0.42 11.51 -47.04
CA THR A 138 -1.27 10.30 -46.94
C THR A 138 -2.15 10.14 -45.69
N VAL A 139 -2.84 11.21 -45.28
CA VAL A 139 -4.16 11.09 -44.61
C VAL A 139 -5.17 11.93 -45.38
N ARG A 140 -5.50 11.47 -46.59
CA ARG A 140 -6.55 12.05 -47.41
C ARG A 140 -7.04 11.06 -48.47
N HIS A 141 -7.50 9.88 -48.04
CA HIS A 141 -8.40 8.97 -48.77
C HIS A 141 -8.64 7.72 -47.92
N MET A 142 -9.70 7.70 -47.12
CA MET A 142 -10.48 6.49 -46.75
C MET A 142 -11.63 6.84 -45.79
N ASN A 143 -12.34 7.93 -46.10
CA ASN A 143 -13.67 8.21 -45.54
C ASN A 143 -14.69 8.05 -46.66
N ARG A 144 -15.12 6.80 -46.92
CA ARG A 144 -16.30 6.39 -47.70
C ARG A 144 -16.23 4.87 -47.92
N LEU A 145 -16.82 4.07 -47.03
CA LEU A 145 -17.35 2.70 -47.25
C LEU A 145 -17.52 1.90 -45.94
N VAL A 146 -18.27 2.41 -44.95
CA VAL A 146 -18.85 1.52 -43.90
C VAL A 146 -20.24 2.01 -43.49
N VAL A 147 -21.07 2.34 -44.48
CA VAL A 147 -22.53 2.40 -44.33
C VAL A 147 -23.07 1.71 -45.56
N TYR A 148 -23.21 0.40 -45.54
CA TYR A 148 -24.10 -0.42 -46.38
C TYR A 148 -23.72 -1.90 -46.16
N LEU A 149 -24.75 -2.73 -45.91
CA LEU A 149 -24.73 -4.19 -45.71
C LEU A 149 -24.60 -4.66 -44.24
N GLY A 150 -25.77 -4.73 -43.59
CA GLY A 150 -26.03 -5.80 -42.64
C GLY A 150 -26.40 -7.09 -43.39
N LEU A 151 -25.92 -8.23 -42.90
CA LEU A 151 -26.57 -9.55 -43.02
C LEU A 151 -25.86 -10.57 -42.10
N GLN A 152 -26.64 -11.57 -41.73
CA GLN A 152 -26.53 -12.50 -40.61
C GLN A 152 -25.32 -13.45 -40.66
N PHE A 153 -24.78 -13.81 -39.49
CA PHE A 153 -24.42 -15.19 -39.17
C PHE A 153 -24.62 -15.46 -37.68
N LYS A 154 -25.38 -16.51 -37.35
CA LYS A 154 -25.67 -17.05 -36.01
C LYS A 154 -25.21 -18.51 -35.99
N THR A 155 -24.84 -19.01 -34.80
CA THR A 155 -24.35 -20.38 -34.43
C THR A 155 -22.87 -20.64 -34.79
N MET A 156 -21.98 -21.09 -33.90
CA MET A 156 -22.10 -21.99 -32.74
C MET A 156 -21.27 -21.52 -31.51
N LEU A 157 -21.75 -21.85 -30.31
CA LEU A 157 -21.03 -21.73 -29.01
C LEU A 157 -20.05 -22.90 -28.80
N PRO A 158 -19.08 -22.75 -27.88
CA PRO A 158 -19.17 -23.52 -26.63
C PRO A 158 -19.24 -22.62 -25.37
N PRO A 159 -19.73 -23.16 -24.23
CA PRO A 159 -20.24 -22.38 -23.11
C PRO A 159 -19.17 -22.03 -22.08
N HIS A 160 -19.43 -20.96 -21.32
CA HIS A 160 -18.71 -20.53 -20.11
C HIS A 160 -17.27 -20.00 -20.30
N ARG A 161 -17.14 -18.84 -20.97
CA ARG A 161 -16.15 -17.86 -20.51
C ARG A 161 -16.79 -17.02 -19.42
N HIS A 162 -16.45 -17.31 -18.16
CA HIS A 162 -16.58 -16.32 -17.10
C HIS A 162 -15.89 -15.03 -17.59
N PRO A 163 -16.50 -13.84 -17.41
CA PRO A 163 -15.83 -12.60 -17.78
C PRO A 163 -14.54 -12.51 -16.95
N ALA A 164 -13.39 -12.53 -17.64
CA ALA A 164 -12.09 -12.25 -17.05
C ALA A 164 -12.13 -10.81 -16.53
N THR A 165 -12.48 -10.68 -15.25
CA THR A 165 -12.42 -9.46 -14.48
C THR A 165 -11.00 -9.41 -13.93
N GLU A 166 -10.15 -8.62 -14.60
CA GLU A 166 -8.74 -8.49 -14.25
C GLU A 166 -8.61 -8.06 -12.77
N PRO A 167 -8.03 -8.90 -11.90
CA PRO A 167 -7.95 -8.65 -10.47
C PRO A 167 -6.95 -7.53 -10.11
N PRO A 168 -6.99 -6.98 -8.88
CA PRO A 168 -5.94 -6.09 -8.38
C PRO A 168 -4.58 -6.81 -8.39
N LEU A 169 -3.63 -6.19 -9.07
CA LEU A 169 -2.47 -6.77 -9.76
C LEU A 169 -1.34 -7.33 -8.86
N ASN A 170 -1.60 -8.37 -8.08
CA ASN A 170 -0.58 -9.37 -7.78
C ASN A 170 -0.75 -10.49 -8.80
N THR A 171 0.33 -10.96 -9.45
CA THR A 171 0.15 -11.95 -10.52
C THR A 171 -0.36 -13.27 -9.91
N PRO A 172 -1.23 -14.02 -10.60
CA PRO A 172 -1.71 -15.31 -10.10
C PRO A 172 -0.56 -16.24 -9.71
N GLU A 173 0.57 -16.16 -10.39
CA GLU A 173 1.79 -16.95 -10.14
C GLU A 173 2.39 -16.64 -8.76
N ASN A 174 2.45 -15.37 -8.35
CA ASN A 174 2.92 -15.00 -7.01
C ASN A 174 2.03 -15.58 -5.90
N ARG A 175 0.72 -15.76 -6.15
CA ARG A 175 -0.17 -16.43 -5.19
C ARG A 175 0.11 -17.92 -5.12
N GLU A 176 0.50 -18.53 -6.23
CA GLU A 176 0.92 -19.94 -6.28
C GLU A 176 2.24 -20.14 -5.55
N TYR A 177 3.26 -19.31 -5.78
CA TYR A 177 4.53 -19.39 -5.05
C TYR A 177 4.35 -19.21 -3.54
N LEU A 178 3.49 -18.28 -3.13
CA LEU A 178 3.16 -18.13 -1.72
C LEU A 178 2.44 -19.38 -1.17
N ALA A 179 1.51 -19.95 -1.93
CA ALA A 179 0.81 -21.18 -1.53
C ALA A 179 1.76 -22.37 -1.43
N GLU A 180 2.70 -22.50 -2.37
CA GLU A 180 3.75 -23.52 -2.38
C GLU A 180 4.58 -23.45 -1.09
N ILE A 181 5.12 -22.28 -0.74
CA ILE A 181 5.86 -22.08 0.51
C ILE A 181 5.01 -22.47 1.72
N MET A 182 3.76 -22.00 1.79
CA MET A 182 2.93 -22.20 2.97
C MET A 182 2.45 -23.65 3.14
N PHE A 183 2.03 -24.31 2.05
CA PHE A 183 1.53 -25.69 2.10
C PHE A 183 2.63 -26.74 2.03
N GLU A 184 3.66 -26.54 1.21
CA GLU A 184 4.72 -27.55 0.99
C GLU A 184 5.83 -27.45 2.05
N THR A 185 6.30 -26.23 2.37
CA THR A 185 7.36 -26.04 3.39
C THR A 185 6.79 -26.06 4.80
N PHE A 186 5.74 -25.27 5.07
CA PHE A 186 5.22 -25.10 6.44
C PHE A 186 4.04 -26.02 6.79
N ASN A 187 3.54 -26.81 5.84
CA ASN A 187 2.49 -27.80 6.08
C ASN A 187 1.20 -27.23 6.73
N ILE A 188 0.83 -25.99 6.41
CA ILE A 188 -0.33 -25.35 7.05
C ILE A 188 -1.65 -26.05 6.66
N PRO A 189 -2.65 -26.11 7.56
CA PRO A 189 -3.94 -26.75 7.29
C PRO A 189 -4.85 -25.92 6.37
N GLY A 190 -4.67 -24.60 6.31
CA GLY A 190 -5.45 -23.76 5.40
C GLY A 190 -4.91 -22.34 5.23
N LEU A 191 -5.09 -21.81 4.02
CA LEU A 191 -4.56 -20.53 3.58
C LEU A 191 -5.68 -19.64 3.02
N TYR A 192 -5.62 -18.35 3.33
CA TYR A 192 -6.40 -17.31 2.66
C TYR A 192 -5.51 -16.13 2.31
N ILE A 193 -5.47 -15.76 1.03
CA ILE A 193 -4.70 -14.61 0.54
C ILE A 193 -5.66 -13.45 0.34
N ALA A 194 -5.66 -12.50 1.27
CA ALA A 194 -6.58 -11.37 1.26
C ALA A 194 -6.02 -10.17 0.49
N VAL A 195 -6.93 -9.39 -0.12
CA VAL A 195 -6.58 -8.13 -0.78
C VAL A 195 -6.60 -7.00 0.25
N GLN A 196 -5.49 -6.26 0.37
CA GLN A 196 -5.30 -5.28 1.44
C GLN A 196 -6.37 -4.19 1.48
N ALA A 197 -6.77 -3.67 0.31
CA ALA A 197 -7.82 -2.65 0.22
C ALA A 197 -9.17 -3.11 0.80
N VAL A 198 -9.55 -4.38 0.57
CA VAL A 198 -10.81 -4.92 1.09
C VAL A 198 -10.78 -4.98 2.61
N LEU A 199 -9.63 -5.32 3.20
CA LEU A 199 -9.47 -5.35 4.65
C LEU A 199 -9.42 -3.95 5.28
N ALA A 200 -8.83 -2.98 4.60
CA ALA A 200 -8.88 -1.59 5.03
C ALA A 200 -10.34 -1.08 5.10
N LEU A 201 -11.19 -1.44 4.12
CA LEU A 201 -12.63 -1.15 4.16
C LEU A 201 -13.30 -1.87 5.34
N ALA A 202 -12.98 -3.13 5.59
CA ALA A 202 -13.52 -3.86 6.75
C ALA A 202 -13.11 -3.19 8.08
N ALA A 203 -11.87 -2.73 8.21
CA ALA A 203 -11.39 -2.01 9.39
C ALA A 203 -12.16 -0.70 9.64
N SER A 204 -12.61 -0.03 8.57
CA SER A 204 -13.38 1.21 8.66
C SER A 204 -14.76 1.04 9.31
N TRP A 205 -15.30 -0.19 9.37
CA TRP A 205 -16.60 -0.49 10.01
C TRP A 205 -16.61 -0.20 11.51
N THR A 206 -15.43 -0.06 12.13
CA THR A 206 -15.29 0.37 13.53
C THR A 206 -15.52 1.87 13.72
N SER A 207 -15.49 2.66 12.65
CA SER A 207 -15.71 4.10 12.71
C SER A 207 -17.17 4.42 12.99
N ARG A 208 -17.41 5.33 13.94
CA ARG A 208 -18.76 5.84 14.25
C ARG A 208 -19.40 6.61 13.10
N GLN A 209 -18.61 7.02 12.11
CA GLN A 209 -19.08 7.74 10.92
C GLN A 209 -19.75 6.80 9.90
N VAL A 210 -19.56 5.48 10.05
CA VAL A 210 -20.06 4.47 9.12
C VAL A 210 -21.31 3.83 9.73
N GLY A 211 -22.48 4.19 9.19
CA GLY A 211 -23.76 3.61 9.61
C GLY A 211 -24.09 2.27 8.93
N GLN A 212 -23.43 1.95 7.82
CA GLN A 212 -23.66 0.74 7.03
C GLN A 212 -22.33 0.08 6.68
N ARG A 213 -22.18 -1.20 7.01
CA ARG A 213 -21.03 -2.01 6.58
C ARG A 213 -21.09 -2.19 5.07
N THR A 214 -20.05 -1.79 4.39
CA THR A 214 -19.92 -1.94 2.94
C THR A 214 -18.46 -2.20 2.58
N LEU A 215 -18.24 -3.00 1.53
CA LEU A 215 -16.95 -3.17 0.86
C LEU A 215 -16.94 -2.42 -0.48
N THR A 216 -17.75 -1.36 -0.60
CA THR A 216 -17.68 -0.41 -1.71
C THR A 216 -17.12 0.91 -1.21
N GLY A 217 -16.01 1.36 -1.79
CA GLY A 217 -15.30 2.57 -1.38
C GLY A 217 -13.97 2.74 -2.09
N VAL A 218 -13.32 3.88 -1.90
CA VAL A 218 -11.93 4.10 -2.34
C VAL A 218 -11.01 3.98 -1.14
N VAL A 219 -9.98 3.16 -1.25
CA VAL A 219 -8.95 3.05 -0.23
C VAL A 219 -7.74 3.87 -0.64
N ILE A 220 -7.33 4.77 0.24
CA ILE A 220 -6.06 5.49 0.14
C ILE A 220 -5.09 4.79 1.08
N ASP A 221 -4.26 3.91 0.53
CA ASP A 221 -3.26 3.19 1.30
C ASP A 221 -1.91 3.87 1.12
N SER A 222 -1.40 4.49 2.20
CA SER A 222 -0.12 5.19 2.19
C SER A 222 0.83 4.61 3.24
N GLY A 223 1.76 3.80 2.76
CA GLY A 223 2.80 3.15 3.56
C GLY A 223 4.12 3.94 3.56
N ASP A 224 5.22 3.20 3.71
CA ASP A 224 6.58 3.77 3.62
C ASP A 224 7.05 3.93 2.17
N GLY A 225 6.66 3.01 1.28
CA GLY A 225 7.20 2.93 -0.08
C GLY A 225 6.38 3.62 -1.17
N VAL A 226 5.07 3.38 -1.20
CA VAL A 226 4.16 3.90 -2.25
C VAL A 226 2.83 4.28 -1.62
N THR A 227 2.12 5.23 -2.24
CA THR A 227 0.72 5.52 -1.95
C THR A 227 -0.18 5.07 -3.08
N HIS A 228 -1.26 4.36 -2.76
CA HIS A 228 -2.20 3.83 -3.73
C HIS A 228 -3.60 4.41 -3.50
N ALA A 229 -4.28 4.72 -4.60
CA ALA A 229 -5.71 5.02 -4.61
C ALA A 229 -6.45 3.86 -5.30
N ILE A 230 -7.18 3.08 -4.51
CA ILE A 230 -7.72 1.78 -4.90
C ILE A 230 -9.25 1.81 -4.82
N PRO A 231 -9.97 1.84 -5.96
CA PRO A 231 -11.42 1.76 -5.97
C PRO A 231 -11.90 0.30 -5.80
N VAL A 232 -12.83 0.08 -4.88
CA VAL A 232 -13.42 -1.22 -4.58
C VAL A 232 -14.94 -1.11 -4.73
N ALA A 233 -15.54 -2.08 -5.42
CA ALA A 233 -16.99 -2.22 -5.55
C ALA A 233 -17.39 -3.64 -5.13
N GLU A 234 -18.30 -3.73 -4.16
CA GLU A 234 -18.85 -5.01 -3.67
C GLU A 234 -17.77 -6.01 -3.25
N GLY A 235 -16.65 -5.52 -2.69
CA GLY A 235 -15.53 -6.35 -2.28
C GLY A 235 -14.52 -6.68 -3.39
N TYR A 236 -14.82 -6.36 -4.65
CA TYR A 236 -13.91 -6.54 -5.76
C TYR A 236 -13.22 -5.23 -6.12
N VAL A 237 -11.90 -5.28 -6.28
CA VAL A 237 -11.13 -4.11 -6.68
C VAL A 237 -11.27 -3.88 -8.18
N ILE A 238 -11.50 -2.64 -8.58
CA ILE A 238 -11.56 -2.23 -9.98
C ILE A 238 -10.12 -1.95 -10.46
N GLY A 239 -9.42 -3.02 -10.83
CA GLY A 239 -7.98 -2.99 -11.12
C GLY A 239 -7.56 -1.97 -12.19
N SER A 240 -8.36 -1.81 -13.24
CA SER A 240 -8.10 -0.87 -14.34
C SER A 240 -8.11 0.61 -13.94
N CYS A 241 -8.69 0.94 -12.77
CA CYS A 241 -8.84 2.29 -12.26
C CYS A 241 -7.84 2.64 -11.16
N ILE A 242 -6.97 1.71 -10.74
CA ILE A 242 -5.98 1.95 -9.69
C ILE A 242 -4.96 2.98 -10.16
N LYS A 243 -4.62 3.93 -9.29
CA LYS A 243 -3.53 4.89 -9.51
C LYS A 243 -2.52 4.83 -8.36
N HIS A 244 -1.25 4.97 -8.72
CA HIS A 244 -0.14 5.08 -7.79
C HIS A 244 0.32 6.53 -7.69
N ILE A 245 0.78 6.91 -6.52
CA ILE A 245 1.37 8.22 -6.23
C ILE A 245 2.80 7.94 -5.75
N PRO A 246 3.84 8.46 -6.44
CA PRO A 246 5.25 8.25 -6.10
C PRO A 246 5.67 9.17 -4.93
N ILE A 247 4.84 9.18 -3.88
CA ILE A 247 5.03 9.93 -2.64
C ILE A 247 4.52 9.02 -1.52
N ALA A 248 5.39 8.72 -0.56
CA ALA A 248 5.08 7.89 0.59
C ALA A 248 5.85 8.35 1.84
N GLY A 249 5.79 7.54 2.90
CA GLY A 249 6.42 7.85 4.18
C GLY A 249 7.94 8.08 4.09
N ARG A 250 8.62 7.40 3.15
CA ARG A 250 10.05 7.57 2.90
C ARG A 250 10.37 8.92 2.27
N ASP A 251 9.61 9.33 1.25
CA ASP A 251 9.83 10.60 0.54
C ASP A 251 9.63 11.79 1.48
N ILE A 252 8.61 11.72 2.35
CA ILE A 252 8.39 12.72 3.41
C ILE A 252 9.58 12.78 4.36
N THR A 253 10.14 11.62 4.72
CA THR A 253 11.30 11.56 5.63
C THR A 253 12.53 12.17 4.98
N PHE A 254 12.79 11.89 3.70
CA PHE A 254 13.91 12.47 2.95
C PHE A 254 13.74 13.97 2.73
N PHE A 255 12.52 14.43 2.43
CA PHE A 255 12.25 15.86 2.29
C PHE A 255 12.48 16.61 3.61
N ILE A 256 11.98 16.07 4.74
CA ILE A 256 12.25 16.63 6.08
C ILE A 256 13.75 16.61 6.37
N GLN A 257 14.45 15.52 6.02
CA GLN A 257 15.89 15.42 6.21
C GLN A 257 16.65 16.51 5.46
N GLN A 258 16.26 16.81 4.22
CA GLN A 258 16.83 17.90 3.44
C GLN A 258 16.61 19.26 4.11
N LEU A 259 15.37 19.56 4.54
CA LEU A 259 15.05 20.80 5.25
C LEU A 259 15.85 20.97 6.54
N LEU A 260 16.07 19.87 7.29
CA LEU A 260 16.88 19.89 8.50
C LEU A 260 18.37 20.13 8.21
N ARG A 261 18.91 19.56 7.12
CA ARG A 261 20.31 19.78 6.71
C ARG A 261 20.57 21.20 6.26
N ASP A 262 19.61 21.85 5.63
CA ASP A 262 19.75 23.21 5.13
C ASP A 262 19.73 24.26 6.25
N ARG A 263 19.09 23.96 7.40
CA ARG A 263 18.89 24.91 8.50
C ARG A 263 19.65 24.58 9.78
N GLU A 264 19.60 23.32 10.22
CA GLU A 264 20.09 22.91 11.55
C GLU A 264 21.53 22.41 11.51
N VAL A 265 22.29 22.71 12.55
CA VAL A 265 23.66 22.23 12.75
C VAL A 265 23.72 21.28 13.95
N GLY A 266 24.67 20.34 13.95
CA GLY A 266 24.91 19.44 15.08
C GLY A 266 24.11 18.13 15.05
N ILE A 267 23.33 17.86 13.99
CA ILE A 267 22.78 16.53 13.73
C ILE A 267 23.92 15.61 13.28
N PRO A 268 24.18 14.49 13.96
CA PRO A 268 25.16 13.52 13.51
C PRO A 268 24.77 12.94 12.14
N PRO A 269 25.66 12.92 11.13
CA PRO A 269 25.31 12.45 9.78
C PRO A 269 24.69 11.05 9.75
N GLU A 270 25.19 10.15 10.62
CA GLU A 270 24.71 8.78 10.77
C GLU A 270 23.30 8.67 11.38
N GLN A 271 22.86 9.68 12.14
CA GLN A 271 21.52 9.75 12.75
C GLN A 271 20.58 10.74 12.05
N SER A 272 20.98 11.25 10.89
CA SER A 272 20.21 12.25 10.14
C SER A 272 18.83 11.73 9.74
N LEU A 273 18.74 10.47 9.29
CA LEU A 273 17.49 9.84 8.89
C LEU A 273 16.59 9.49 10.08
N GLU A 274 17.19 8.99 11.16
CA GLU A 274 16.50 8.70 12.43
C GLU A 274 15.84 9.97 13.00
N THR A 275 16.59 11.08 12.99
CA THR A 275 16.12 12.38 13.47
C THR A 275 14.97 12.90 12.60
N ALA A 276 15.09 12.84 11.27
CA ALA A 276 14.02 13.26 10.35
C ALA A 276 12.75 12.42 10.53
N LYS A 277 12.89 11.09 10.71
CA LYS A 277 11.76 10.20 10.99
C LYS A 277 11.09 10.51 12.33
N ALA A 278 11.87 10.76 13.38
CA ALA A 278 11.33 11.15 14.68
C ALA A 278 10.60 12.50 14.60
N VAL A 279 11.11 13.45 13.80
CA VAL A 279 10.44 14.73 13.56
C VAL A 279 9.11 14.53 12.84
N LYS A 280 9.12 13.72 11.78
CA LYS A 280 7.93 13.33 11.00
C LYS A 280 6.82 12.79 11.91
N GLU A 281 7.15 11.80 12.73
CA GLU A 281 6.15 11.06 13.51
C GLU A 281 5.63 11.84 14.72
N ARG A 282 6.44 12.73 15.31
CA ARG A 282 6.09 13.44 16.56
C ARG A 282 5.55 14.84 16.35
N TYR A 283 6.01 15.57 15.33
CA TYR A 283 5.76 17.01 15.21
C TYR A 283 4.99 17.43 13.96
N CYS A 284 4.95 16.59 12.93
CA CYS A 284 4.35 16.97 11.66
C CYS A 284 2.82 16.86 11.66
N TYR A 285 2.18 17.70 10.84
CA TYR A 285 0.74 17.77 10.67
C TYR A 285 0.38 18.41 9.33
N ILE A 286 -0.84 18.21 8.85
CA ILE A 286 -1.32 18.86 7.63
C ILE A 286 -1.91 20.22 7.98
N CYS A 287 -1.46 21.26 7.27
CA CYS A 287 -2.01 22.60 7.40
C CYS A 287 -3.16 22.84 6.40
N PRO A 288 -4.09 23.77 6.69
CA PRO A 288 -5.15 24.12 5.75
C PRO A 288 -4.67 25.03 4.62
N ASP A 289 -3.66 25.85 4.86
CA ASP A 289 -3.15 26.90 3.98
C ASP A 289 -1.70 27.20 4.35
N ILE A 290 -0.78 27.00 3.41
CA ILE A 290 0.67 27.07 3.62
C ILE A 290 1.10 28.50 3.98
N VAL A 291 0.60 29.51 3.27
CA VAL A 291 1.01 30.91 3.44
C VAL A 291 0.61 31.42 4.82
N LYS A 292 -0.61 31.11 5.25
CA LYS A 292 -1.07 31.45 6.60
C LYS A 292 -0.29 30.72 7.68
N GLU A 293 0.16 29.49 7.40
CA GLU A 293 0.96 28.74 8.35
C GLU A 293 2.35 29.36 8.51
N PHE A 294 3.01 29.77 7.42
CA PHE A 294 4.26 30.55 7.49
C PHE A 294 4.11 31.81 8.34
N THR A 295 3.09 32.63 8.07
CA THR A 295 2.86 33.86 8.84
C THR A 295 2.70 33.60 10.34
N LYS A 296 2.09 32.48 10.76
CA LYS A 296 1.97 32.13 12.19
C LYS A 296 3.32 31.84 12.83
N TYR A 297 4.19 31.14 12.12
CA TYR A 297 5.53 30.81 12.62
C TYR A 297 6.41 32.06 12.69
N ASP A 298 6.34 32.95 11.70
CA ASP A 298 7.06 34.23 11.70
C ASP A 298 6.57 35.18 12.79
N SER A 299 5.26 35.20 13.05
CA SER A 299 4.64 36.12 14.02
C SER A 299 4.85 35.70 15.47
N ASP A 300 4.88 34.39 15.76
CA ASP A 300 5.05 33.87 17.12
C ASP A 300 5.97 32.62 17.15
N PRO A 301 7.28 32.78 16.90
CA PRO A 301 8.20 31.66 16.80
C PRO A 301 8.26 30.83 18.09
N GLY A 302 8.21 31.47 19.27
CA GLY A 302 8.32 30.80 20.57
C GLY A 302 7.19 29.82 20.87
N LYS A 303 6.02 30.01 20.27
CA LYS A 303 4.88 29.10 20.40
C LYS A 303 4.93 27.93 19.42
N TRP A 304 5.40 28.18 18.19
CA TRP A 304 5.28 27.24 17.07
C TRP A 304 6.54 26.44 16.79
N ILE A 305 7.73 27.01 16.99
CA ILE A 305 8.99 26.27 16.93
C ILE A 305 9.05 25.34 18.13
N LYS A 306 9.41 24.08 17.88
CA LYS A 306 9.61 23.06 18.91
C LYS A 306 11.07 22.67 18.97
N GLN A 307 11.49 22.05 20.06
CA GLN A 307 12.86 21.54 20.17
C GLN A 307 12.83 20.02 20.21
N TYR A 308 13.65 19.40 19.37
CA TYR A 308 13.93 17.97 19.43
C TYR A 308 15.27 17.76 20.12
N ARG A 309 15.30 16.80 21.04
CA ARG A 309 16.51 16.35 21.73
C ARG A 309 16.83 14.93 21.31
N GLY A 310 17.99 14.72 20.73
CA GLY A 310 18.56 13.42 20.44
C GLY A 310 19.80 13.14 21.30
N VAL A 311 20.26 11.89 21.26
CA VAL A 311 21.53 11.49 21.88
C VAL A 311 22.41 10.94 20.79
N ASN A 312 23.63 11.45 20.67
CA ASN A 312 24.60 10.98 19.71
C ASN A 312 24.97 9.52 20.04
N ALA A 313 24.82 8.63 19.06
CA ALA A 313 25.04 7.20 19.23
C ALA A 313 26.49 6.87 19.65
N ILE A 314 27.46 7.64 19.15
CA ILE A 314 28.90 7.47 19.34
C ILE A 314 29.38 8.19 20.61
N SER A 315 29.21 9.52 20.68
CA SER A 315 29.74 10.33 21.79
C SER A 315 28.90 10.25 23.06
N LYS A 316 27.68 9.70 22.99
CA LYS A 316 26.68 9.67 24.07
C LYS A 316 26.29 11.05 24.62
N THR A 317 26.65 12.13 23.92
CA THR A 317 26.26 13.50 24.27
C THR A 317 24.89 13.83 23.68
N ALA A 318 24.10 14.64 24.37
CA ALA A 318 22.84 15.12 23.82
C ALA A 318 23.11 16.16 22.71
N PHE A 319 22.29 16.13 21.67
CA PHE A 319 22.18 17.21 20.68
C PHE A 319 20.74 17.72 20.65
N HIS A 320 20.59 18.98 20.28
CA HIS A 320 19.30 19.67 20.25
C HIS A 320 19.15 20.36 18.89
N ILE A 321 17.96 20.30 18.32
CA ILE A 321 17.62 21.00 17.08
C ILE A 321 16.28 21.68 17.22
N ASP A 322 16.13 22.79 16.50
CA ASP A 322 14.85 23.45 16.37
C ASP A 322 14.03 22.79 15.25
N VAL A 323 12.74 22.62 15.51
CA VAL A 323 11.77 21.96 14.65
C VAL A 323 10.71 22.98 14.23
N GLY A 324 10.76 23.38 12.96
CA GLY A 324 10.08 24.55 12.41
C GLY A 324 9.10 24.22 11.29
N TYR A 325 9.38 24.73 10.08
CA TYR A 325 8.51 24.66 8.91
C TYR A 325 8.27 23.26 8.37
N GLU A 326 9.24 22.36 8.52
CA GLU A 326 9.17 20.94 8.15
C GLU A 326 7.97 20.22 8.81
N ARG A 327 7.43 20.78 9.91
CA ARG A 327 6.24 20.26 10.57
C ARG A 327 5.02 20.24 9.63
N PHE A 328 4.80 21.30 8.85
CA PHE A 328 3.71 21.34 7.90
C PHE A 328 4.17 21.09 6.45
N LEU A 329 5.40 21.47 6.10
CA LEU A 329 5.93 21.25 4.76
C LEU A 329 6.16 19.77 4.45
N GLY A 330 6.59 18.97 5.42
CA GLY A 330 6.84 17.54 5.23
C GLY A 330 5.63 16.82 4.63
N PRO A 331 4.47 16.83 5.30
CA PRO A 331 3.26 16.19 4.79
C PRO A 331 2.58 16.94 3.63
N GLU A 332 2.93 18.20 3.37
CA GLU A 332 2.32 19.00 2.29
C GLU A 332 2.63 18.44 0.91
N ILE A 333 3.71 17.66 0.76
CA ILE A 333 4.08 17.02 -0.51
C ILE A 333 3.03 16.04 -1.05
N PHE A 334 2.05 15.61 -0.25
CA PHE A 334 0.88 14.89 -0.77
C PHE A 334 -0.04 15.77 -1.62
N PHE A 335 -0.13 17.04 -1.26
CA PHE A 335 -1.02 18.02 -1.88
C PHE A 335 -0.29 18.95 -2.86
N HIS A 336 1.03 19.07 -2.72
CA HIS A 336 1.93 19.76 -3.65
C HIS A 336 3.18 18.91 -3.89
N PRO A 337 3.07 17.81 -4.67
CA PRO A 337 4.18 16.88 -4.90
C PRO A 337 5.40 17.52 -5.57
N GLU A 338 5.20 18.63 -6.28
CA GLU A 338 6.25 19.40 -6.96
C GLU A 338 7.35 19.91 -6.02
N PHE A 339 7.13 19.91 -4.71
CA PHE A 339 8.14 20.30 -3.72
C PHE A 339 9.25 19.26 -3.53
N ALA A 340 8.97 17.99 -3.79
CA ALA A 340 9.90 16.90 -3.53
C ALA A 340 10.14 16.01 -4.75
N ASN A 341 9.20 15.95 -5.70
CA ASN A 341 9.29 15.11 -6.88
C ASN A 341 9.16 15.96 -8.16
N PRO A 342 10.21 16.05 -9.00
CA PRO A 342 10.17 16.82 -10.23
C PRO A 342 9.31 16.16 -11.32
N ASP A 343 9.12 14.84 -11.26
CA ASP A 343 8.44 14.05 -12.29
C ASP A 343 6.94 13.88 -12.02
N PHE A 344 6.47 14.25 -10.83
CA PHE A 344 5.09 14.09 -10.41
C PHE A 344 4.56 15.38 -9.77
N MET A 345 3.48 15.94 -10.32
CA MET A 345 2.92 17.23 -9.91
C MET A 345 1.45 17.18 -9.50
N GLN A 346 0.81 16.01 -9.57
CA GLN A 346 -0.64 15.89 -9.37
C GLN A 346 -0.98 15.72 -7.88
N PRO A 347 -1.75 16.63 -7.26
CA PRO A 347 -2.17 16.49 -5.86
C PRO A 347 -2.98 15.21 -5.62
N ILE A 348 -2.86 14.65 -4.41
CA ILE A 348 -3.62 13.45 -4.03
C ILE A 348 -5.14 13.61 -4.21
N SER A 349 -5.70 14.81 -3.99
CA SER A 349 -7.12 15.07 -4.22
C SER A 349 -7.52 14.82 -5.68
N ASP A 350 -6.67 15.21 -6.61
CA ASP A 350 -6.95 15.16 -8.05
C ASP A 350 -6.77 13.73 -8.55
N VAL A 351 -5.77 13.01 -8.02
CA VAL A 351 -5.59 11.57 -8.28
C VAL A 351 -6.83 10.80 -7.84
N VAL A 352 -7.35 11.06 -6.64
CA VAL A 352 -8.55 10.36 -6.13
C VAL A 352 -9.77 10.68 -6.98
N ASP A 353 -9.94 11.94 -7.39
CA ASP A 353 -11.01 12.32 -8.30
C ASP A 353 -10.92 11.60 -9.65
N GLU A 354 -9.72 11.55 -10.25
CA GLU A 354 -9.45 10.84 -11.51
C GLU A 354 -9.76 9.35 -11.40
N VAL A 355 -9.32 8.69 -10.32
CA VAL A 355 -9.62 7.29 -10.02
C VAL A 355 -11.13 7.06 -10.04
N ILE A 356 -11.89 7.87 -9.30
CA ILE A 356 -13.35 7.71 -9.22
C ILE A 356 -14.01 8.03 -10.57
N GLN A 357 -13.53 9.04 -11.31
CA GLN A 357 -14.06 9.37 -12.63
C GLN A 357 -13.75 8.32 -13.69
N SER A 358 -12.67 7.55 -13.54
CA SER A 358 -12.35 6.43 -14.42
C SER A 358 -13.22 5.18 -14.16
N CYS A 359 -13.83 5.08 -12.97
CA CYS A 359 -14.73 3.98 -12.61
C CYS A 359 -16.07 4.05 -13.36
N PRO A 360 -16.82 2.93 -13.45
CA PRO A 360 -18.19 2.91 -13.98
C PRO A 360 -19.10 3.92 -13.27
N ILE A 361 -20.02 4.53 -14.02
CA ILE A 361 -20.85 5.67 -13.53
C ILE A 361 -21.66 5.30 -12.28
N ASP A 362 -22.18 4.07 -12.24
CA ASP A 362 -23.11 3.61 -11.20
C ASP A 362 -22.45 3.47 -9.82
N VAL A 363 -21.13 3.24 -9.78
CA VAL A 363 -20.38 3.07 -8.53
C VAL A 363 -19.76 4.38 -8.02
N ARG A 364 -19.67 5.44 -8.84
CA ARG A 364 -18.94 6.68 -8.47
C ARG A 364 -19.49 7.33 -7.21
N ARG A 365 -20.82 7.41 -7.06
CA ARG A 365 -21.46 8.04 -5.90
C ARG A 365 -21.14 7.29 -4.59
N PRO A 366 -21.31 5.96 -4.52
CA PRO A 366 -20.80 5.16 -3.41
C PRO A 366 -19.30 5.40 -3.11
N LEU A 367 -18.46 5.44 -4.15
CA LEU A 367 -17.01 5.65 -4.00
C LEU A 367 -16.66 7.00 -3.36
N TYR A 368 -17.28 8.11 -3.77
CA TYR A 368 -17.05 9.43 -3.13
C TYR A 368 -17.54 9.48 -1.68
N LYS A 369 -18.60 8.75 -1.36
CA LYS A 369 -19.18 8.72 -0.02
C LYS A 369 -18.36 7.87 0.96
N ASN A 370 -17.50 6.99 0.47
CA ASN A 370 -16.74 6.09 1.33
C ASN A 370 -15.26 6.04 0.90
N ILE A 371 -14.52 7.09 1.24
CA ILE A 371 -13.07 7.14 1.02
C ILE A 371 -12.37 6.78 2.32
N VAL A 372 -11.79 5.59 2.40
CA VAL A 372 -11.14 5.06 3.61
C VAL A 372 -9.64 5.28 3.55
N LEU A 373 -9.07 5.74 4.65
CA LEU A 373 -7.63 5.94 4.79
C LEU A 373 -6.98 4.72 5.46
N SER A 374 -5.87 4.26 4.89
CA SER A 374 -5.07 3.14 5.39
C SER A 374 -3.58 3.49 5.39
N GLY A 375 -2.84 2.94 6.35
CA GLY A 375 -1.39 3.03 6.38
C GLY A 375 -0.86 4.21 7.21
N GLY A 376 0.35 4.04 7.74
CA GLY A 376 0.96 4.95 8.70
C GLY A 376 1.13 6.39 8.19
N SER A 377 1.31 6.60 6.89
CA SER A 377 1.50 7.93 6.31
C SER A 377 0.19 8.70 6.14
N THR A 378 -0.97 8.07 6.37
CA THR A 378 -2.27 8.77 6.46
C THR A 378 -2.60 9.27 7.87
N MET A 379 -1.76 8.94 8.87
CA MET A 379 -1.97 9.27 10.28
C MET A 379 -1.68 10.75 10.62
N PHE A 380 -1.21 11.55 9.67
CA PHE A 380 -0.98 12.97 9.93
C PHE A 380 -2.27 13.65 10.39
N ARG A 381 -2.15 14.48 11.43
CA ARG A 381 -3.29 15.25 11.92
C ARG A 381 -3.85 16.09 10.77
N ASP A 382 -5.18 16.11 10.66
CA ASP A 382 -5.95 16.84 9.66
C ASP A 382 -5.82 16.35 8.20
N PHE A 383 -5.10 15.24 7.94
CA PHE A 383 -4.96 14.65 6.60
C PHE A 383 -6.31 14.38 5.92
N GLY A 384 -7.18 13.61 6.57
CA GLY A 384 -8.50 13.30 6.02
C GLY A 384 -9.39 14.52 5.82
N ARG A 385 -9.30 15.52 6.70
CA ARG A 385 -10.07 16.77 6.58
C ARG A 385 -9.59 17.59 5.38
N ARG A 386 -8.28 17.69 5.18
CA ARG A 386 -7.67 18.37 4.02
C ARG A 386 -8.07 17.67 2.72
N LEU A 387 -7.93 16.34 2.66
CA LEU A 387 -8.31 15.54 1.50
C LEU A 387 -9.79 15.73 1.16
N GLN A 388 -10.69 15.62 2.14
CA GLN A 388 -12.13 15.79 1.92
C GLN A 388 -12.46 17.19 1.42
N ARG A 389 -11.86 18.24 2.00
CA ARG A 389 -12.09 19.63 1.61
C ARG A 389 -11.65 19.90 0.18
N ASP A 390 -10.44 19.47 -0.16
CA ASP A 390 -9.85 19.75 -1.48
C ASP A 390 -10.54 18.93 -2.56
N LEU A 391 -10.82 17.65 -2.31
CA LEU A 391 -11.62 16.81 -3.20
C LEU A 391 -13.02 17.38 -3.41
N LYS A 392 -13.69 17.84 -2.35
CA LYS A 392 -15.01 18.47 -2.46
C LYS A 392 -14.97 19.73 -3.32
N ARG A 393 -13.92 20.56 -3.22
CA ARG A 393 -13.73 21.74 -4.08
C ARG A 393 -13.60 21.35 -5.55
N VAL A 394 -12.81 20.32 -5.86
CA VAL A 394 -12.62 19.81 -7.24
C VAL A 394 -13.95 19.33 -7.81
N VAL A 395 -14.69 18.52 -7.04
CA VAL A 395 -15.98 17.96 -7.47
C VAL A 395 -17.03 19.06 -7.64
N ASP A 396 -17.18 19.96 -6.67
CA ASP A 396 -18.17 21.04 -6.72
C ASP A 396 -17.87 22.01 -7.86
N ALA A 397 -16.60 22.32 -8.14
CA ALA A 397 -16.19 23.15 -9.28
C ALA A 397 -16.58 22.51 -10.62
N ARG A 398 -16.35 21.19 -10.79
CA ARG A 398 -16.76 20.44 -11.99
C ARG A 398 -18.28 20.43 -12.17
N LEU A 399 -19.05 20.24 -11.10
CA LEU A 399 -20.51 20.27 -11.15
C LEU A 399 -21.04 21.65 -11.53
N LYS A 400 -20.45 22.71 -10.97
CA LYS A 400 -20.81 24.10 -11.29
C LYS A 400 -20.58 24.41 -12.78
N LEU A 401 -19.42 24.02 -13.31
CA LEU A 401 -19.11 24.19 -14.74
C LEU A 401 -20.14 23.45 -15.63
N SER A 402 -20.57 22.26 -15.23
CA SER A 402 -21.56 21.47 -15.97
C SER A 402 -22.95 22.14 -15.98
N GLU A 403 -23.36 22.77 -14.88
CA GLU A 403 -24.61 23.53 -14.77
C GLU A 403 -24.57 24.80 -15.62
N GLU A 404 -23.46 25.54 -15.57
CA GLU A 404 -23.23 26.75 -16.36
C GLU A 404 -23.25 26.45 -17.87
N LEU A 405 -22.53 25.42 -18.31
CA LEU A 405 -22.49 24.99 -19.72
C LEU A 405 -23.83 24.47 -20.24
N SER A 406 -24.66 23.91 -19.35
CA SER A 406 -26.00 23.42 -19.71
C SER A 406 -27.06 24.54 -19.73
N GLY A 407 -26.69 25.78 -19.43
CA GLY A 407 -27.63 26.90 -19.30
C GLY A 407 -28.72 26.63 -18.26
N GLY A 408 -28.39 25.90 -17.18
CA GLY A 408 -29.33 25.51 -16.13
C GLY A 408 -30.32 24.39 -16.50
N ARG A 409 -30.22 23.78 -17.69
CA ARG A 409 -31.10 22.66 -18.10
C ARG A 409 -30.82 21.37 -17.34
N ILE A 410 -29.57 21.18 -16.91
CA ILE A 410 -29.14 20.02 -16.13
C ILE A 410 -28.67 20.54 -14.78
N LYS A 411 -29.39 20.16 -13.71
CA LYS A 411 -29.00 20.46 -12.34
C LYS A 411 -28.46 19.18 -11.69
N PRO A 412 -27.14 18.96 -11.73
CA PRO A 412 -26.57 17.74 -11.17
C PRO A 412 -26.80 17.71 -9.66
N LYS A 413 -27.26 16.56 -9.15
CA LYS A 413 -27.41 16.36 -7.71
C LYS A 413 -26.03 16.46 -7.05
N PRO A 414 -25.86 17.30 -6.00
CA PRO A 414 -24.59 17.44 -5.28
C PRO A 414 -23.99 16.08 -4.92
N MET A 415 -22.67 15.99 -5.02
CA MET A 415 -21.95 14.79 -4.63
C MET A 415 -21.56 14.91 -3.16
N GLU A 416 -21.94 13.89 -2.39
CA GLU A 416 -21.52 13.73 -1.00
C GLU A 416 -20.12 13.11 -1.00
N VAL A 417 -19.15 13.87 -0.49
CA VAL A 417 -17.76 13.43 -0.37
C VAL A 417 -17.44 13.24 1.11
N GLN A 418 -17.04 12.03 1.49
CA GLN A 418 -16.72 11.69 2.87
C GLN A 418 -15.45 10.86 2.93
N VAL A 419 -14.47 11.39 3.68
CA VAL A 419 -13.21 10.71 3.99
C VAL A 419 -13.31 10.17 5.41
N VAL A 420 -13.21 8.86 5.55
CA VAL A 420 -13.33 8.14 6.81
C VAL A 420 -11.95 7.99 7.44
N SER A 421 -11.77 8.63 8.59
CA SER A 421 -10.67 8.34 9.50
C SER A 421 -11.13 7.49 10.68
N HIS A 422 -10.26 6.61 11.17
CA HIS A 422 -10.56 5.69 12.27
C HIS A 422 -9.30 5.38 13.09
N HIS A 423 -9.48 4.91 14.33
CA HIS A 423 -8.35 4.70 15.25
C HIS A 423 -7.38 3.61 14.81
N MET A 424 -7.85 2.62 14.04
CA MET A 424 -7.05 1.49 13.57
C MET A 424 -6.30 1.78 12.25
N GLN A 425 -6.28 3.02 11.77
CA GLN A 425 -5.69 3.41 10.46
C GLN A 425 -4.26 2.91 10.24
N ARG A 426 -3.41 2.98 11.28
CA ARG A 426 -1.98 2.64 11.19
C ARG A 426 -1.74 1.22 10.71
N TYR A 427 -2.61 0.28 11.09
CA TYR A 427 -2.54 -1.13 10.75
C TYR A 427 -3.91 -1.62 10.27
N ALA A 428 -4.65 -0.77 9.54
CA ALA A 428 -6.02 -1.02 9.12
C ALA A 428 -6.16 -2.36 8.38
N VAL A 429 -5.21 -2.64 7.49
CA VAL A 429 -5.15 -3.90 6.74
C VAL A 429 -5.06 -5.11 7.70
N TRP A 430 -4.10 -5.09 8.63
CA TRP A 430 -3.91 -6.17 9.60
C TRP A 430 -5.12 -6.32 10.53
N PHE A 431 -5.68 -5.21 11.02
CA PHE A 431 -6.86 -5.23 11.90
C PHE A 431 -8.10 -5.78 11.19
N GLY A 432 -8.34 -5.36 9.93
CA GLY A 432 -9.40 -5.92 9.11
C GLY A 432 -9.23 -7.43 8.91
N GLY A 433 -7.99 -7.89 8.68
CA GLY A 433 -7.65 -9.30 8.60
C GLY A 433 -7.91 -10.06 9.89
N SER A 434 -7.47 -9.53 11.04
CA SER A 434 -7.73 -10.09 12.37
C SER A 434 -9.23 -10.22 12.66
N MET A 435 -10.00 -9.20 12.32
CA MET A 435 -11.45 -9.20 12.50
C MET A 435 -12.14 -10.24 11.62
N LEU A 436 -11.80 -10.30 10.32
CA LEU A 436 -12.41 -11.25 9.39
C LEU A 436 -12.00 -12.70 9.69
N ALA A 437 -10.71 -12.94 9.99
CA ALA A 437 -10.20 -14.27 10.35
C ALA A 437 -10.78 -14.81 11.67
N SER A 438 -11.37 -13.95 12.51
CA SER A 438 -12.07 -14.36 13.73
C SER A 438 -13.48 -14.89 13.49
N THR A 439 -14.00 -14.76 12.26
CA THR A 439 -15.37 -15.18 11.94
C THR A 439 -15.42 -16.66 11.53
N PRO A 440 -16.52 -17.38 11.79
CA PRO A 440 -16.68 -18.75 11.30
C PRO A 440 -16.64 -18.87 9.77
N GLU A 441 -17.07 -17.81 9.07
CA GLU A 441 -17.08 -17.74 7.60
C GLU A 441 -15.66 -17.85 7.02
N PHE A 442 -14.63 -17.36 7.73
CA PHE A 442 -13.24 -17.45 7.29
C PHE A 442 -12.81 -18.88 6.98
N PHE A 443 -13.12 -19.82 7.87
CA PHE A 443 -12.74 -21.24 7.69
C PHE A 443 -13.48 -21.93 6.54
N GLN A 444 -14.61 -21.36 6.09
CA GLN A 444 -15.36 -21.89 4.95
C GLN A 444 -14.78 -21.42 3.62
N VAL A 445 -14.11 -20.26 3.60
CA VAL A 445 -13.53 -19.68 2.39
C VAL A 445 -12.02 -19.91 2.28
N CYS A 446 -11.36 -20.36 3.34
CA CYS A 446 -9.97 -20.80 3.31
C CYS A 446 -9.80 -22.01 2.39
N HIS A 447 -8.72 -22.00 1.61
CA HIS A 447 -8.28 -23.18 0.87
C HIS A 447 -7.62 -24.14 1.85
N SER A 448 -8.06 -25.39 1.88
CA SER A 448 -7.46 -26.40 2.76
C SER A 448 -6.23 -27.04 2.12
N LYS A 449 -5.32 -27.57 2.94
CA LYS A 449 -4.18 -28.36 2.42
C LYS A 449 -4.65 -29.54 1.57
N LYS A 450 -5.74 -30.19 1.98
CA LYS A 450 -6.33 -31.29 1.23
C LYS A 450 -6.74 -30.86 -0.18
N ASP A 451 -7.41 -29.71 -0.31
CA ASP A 451 -7.81 -29.19 -1.62
C ASP A 451 -6.59 -28.79 -2.46
N TYR A 452 -5.54 -28.25 -1.82
CA TYR A 452 -4.27 -27.95 -2.47
C TYR A 452 -3.61 -29.22 -3.03
N ASP A 453 -3.53 -30.30 -2.25
CA ASP A 453 -2.93 -31.55 -2.67
C ASP A 453 -3.75 -32.26 -3.78
N GLU A 454 -5.08 -32.13 -3.76
CA GLU A 454 -5.98 -32.77 -4.73
C GLU A 454 -6.13 -31.99 -6.05
N ILE A 455 -6.20 -30.66 -5.99
CA ILE A 455 -6.50 -29.78 -7.14
C ILE A 455 -5.25 -29.03 -7.64
N GLY A 456 -4.27 -28.82 -6.76
CA GLY A 456 -3.05 -28.07 -7.03
C GLY A 456 -3.11 -26.59 -6.65
N PRO A 457 -2.01 -25.84 -6.84
CA PRO A 457 -1.85 -24.45 -6.40
C PRO A 457 -2.82 -23.46 -7.05
N SER A 458 -3.44 -23.85 -8.18
CA SER A 458 -4.37 -23.02 -8.95
C SER A 458 -5.58 -22.53 -8.14
N ILE A 459 -5.99 -23.24 -7.08
CA ILE A 459 -7.09 -22.82 -6.18
C ILE A 459 -6.77 -21.50 -5.49
N CYS A 460 -5.50 -21.26 -5.16
CA CYS A 460 -5.05 -20.06 -4.45
C CYS A 460 -5.03 -18.81 -5.35
N ARG A 461 -5.22 -18.95 -6.67
CA ARG A 461 -5.33 -17.82 -7.61
C ARG A 461 -6.53 -16.93 -7.27
N HIS A 462 -7.62 -17.50 -6.75
CA HIS A 462 -8.83 -16.76 -6.38
C HIS A 462 -9.22 -17.03 -4.93
N ASN A 463 -9.45 -15.97 -4.16
CA ASN A 463 -9.89 -16.06 -2.77
C ASN A 463 -11.25 -15.35 -2.67
N PRO A 464 -12.34 -16.06 -2.32
CA PRO A 464 -13.67 -15.47 -2.24
C PRO A 464 -13.75 -14.36 -1.20
N VAL A 465 -14.43 -13.26 -1.52
CA VAL A 465 -14.68 -12.18 -0.56
C VAL A 465 -15.84 -12.56 0.37
N PHE A 466 -15.74 -12.20 1.66
CA PHE A 466 -16.74 -12.53 2.69
C PHE A 466 -16.91 -11.39 3.71
N GLY A 467 -17.87 -11.53 4.64
CA GLY A 467 -18.08 -10.59 5.76
C GLY A 467 -19.14 -9.50 5.57
N ILE A 468 -19.89 -9.47 4.45
CA ILE A 468 -21.04 -8.54 4.26
C ILE A 468 -22.41 -9.23 4.31
N MET A 469 -22.49 -10.53 3.98
CA MET A 469 -23.76 -11.22 3.67
C MET A 469 -24.38 -12.01 4.85
N SER A 470 -24.10 -11.64 6.10
CA SER A 470 -24.78 -12.21 7.29
C SER A 470 -25.83 -11.29 7.91
#